data_AF-A0A838QB52-F1
#
_entry.id   AF-A0A838QB52-F1
#
_cell.length_a   1.000
_cell.length_b   1.000
_cell.length_c   1.000
_cell.angle_alpha   90.00
_cell.angle_beta   90.00
_cell.angle_gamma   90.00
#
_symmetry.space_group_name_H-M   'P 1'
#
loop_
_entity.id
_entity.type
_entity.pdbx_description
1 polymer ?
#
loop_
_entity_poly.entity_id
_entity_poly.type
_entity_poly.pdbx_seq_one_letter_code
_entity_poly.pdbx_strand_id
1 'polypeptide(L)'
;YNSSNTISLAALCAESVTTYHVEDADAIDPDSGTIRHRPPGAESDVDQVGWLEGSGPVRIGVTAGASTPNNKIGDAVARIFATRGIDPQRIE
;
A
#
# COMPACT_ATOMS: atom_id res chain seq x y z
N TYR A 1 11.69 -6.19 0.57
CA TYR A 1 11.05 -7.40 -0.03
C TYR A 1 11.59 -8.80 0.41
N ASN A 2 12.36 -8.95 1.49
CA ASN A 2 13.05 -10.24 1.79
C ASN A 2 12.28 -11.20 2.73
N SER A 3 11.01 -10.93 3.00
CA SER A 3 10.18 -11.74 3.90
C SER A 3 9.32 -12.70 3.07
N SER A 4 9.66 -13.99 3.10
CA SER A 4 8.86 -15.03 2.43
C SER A 4 7.41 -15.03 2.92
N ASN A 5 7.17 -14.79 4.21
CA ASN A 5 5.82 -14.69 4.76
C ASN A 5 5.03 -13.52 4.17
N THR A 6 5.66 -12.35 4.01
CA THR A 6 4.99 -11.17 3.45
C THR A 6 4.68 -11.38 1.97
N ILE A 7 5.60 -12.02 1.22
CA ILE A 7 5.38 -12.40 -0.17
C ILE A 7 4.20 -13.36 -0.30
N SER A 8 4.18 -14.43 0.51
CA SER A 8 3.09 -15.41 0.50
C SER A 8 1.75 -14.78 0.86
N LEU A 9 1.72 -13.89 1.86
CA LEU A 9 0.50 -13.17 2.25
C LEU A 9 -0.01 -12.29 1.11
N ALA A 10 0.86 -11.52 0.46
CA ALA A 10 0.48 -10.67 -0.66
C ALA A 10 -0.04 -11.49 -1.85
N ALA A 11 0.58 -12.63 -2.15
CA ALA A 11 0.12 -13.54 -3.19
C ALA A 11 -1.29 -14.08 -2.90
N LEU A 12 -1.55 -14.53 -1.67
CA LEU A 12 -2.86 -15.01 -1.25
C LEU A 12 -3.94 -13.91 -1.34
N CYS A 13 -3.63 -12.69 -0.91
CA CYS A 13 -4.58 -11.57 -1.01
C CYS A 13 -4.90 -11.21 -2.47
N ALA A 14 -3.89 -11.26 -3.35
CA ALA A 14 -4.03 -10.92 -4.76
C ALA A 14 -4.99 -11.84 -5.53
N GLU A 15 -5.29 -13.04 -5.01
CA GLU A 15 -6.31 -13.94 -5.59
C GLU A 15 -7.75 -13.43 -5.38
N SER A 16 -7.98 -12.54 -4.41
CA SER A 16 -9.32 -12.08 -4.03
C SER A 16 -9.54 -10.58 -4.18
N VAL A 17 -8.50 -9.76 -3.95
CA VAL A 17 -8.59 -8.30 -3.97
C VAL A 17 -7.33 -7.69 -4.57
N THR A 18 -7.46 -6.52 -5.22
CA THR A 18 -6.32 -5.75 -5.69
C THR A 18 -5.33 -5.52 -4.55
N THR A 19 -4.10 -6.00 -4.72
CA THR A 19 -3.11 -6.06 -3.66
C THR A 19 -1.80 -5.43 -4.13
N TYR A 20 -1.27 -4.50 -3.34
CA TYR A 20 -0.01 -3.82 -3.61
C TYR A 20 1.00 -4.18 -2.51
N HIS A 21 2.03 -4.96 -2.85
CA HIS A 21 3.15 -5.23 -1.95
C HIS A 21 4.19 -4.13 -2.08
N VAL A 22 4.24 -3.24 -1.09
CA VAL A 22 5.18 -2.13 -1.02
C VAL A 22 6.32 -2.44 -0.05
N GLU A 23 7.51 -1.90 -0.30
CA GLU A 23 8.64 -2.00 0.63
C GLU A 23 8.44 -1.11 1.87
N ASP A 24 7.97 0.11 1.65
CA ASP A 24 7.70 1.09 2.68
C ASP A 24 6.67 2.13 2.20
N ALA A 25 6.41 3.12 3.04
CA ALA A 25 5.44 4.18 2.78
C ALA A 25 5.84 5.08 1.59
N ASP A 26 7.13 5.29 1.33
CA ASP A 26 7.61 6.17 0.26
C ASP A 26 7.32 5.61 -1.13
N ALA A 27 6.91 4.34 -1.21
CA ALA A 27 6.38 3.73 -2.41
C ALA A 27 5.01 4.28 -2.84
N ILE A 28 4.26 4.92 -1.93
CA ILE A 28 3.00 5.60 -2.24
C ILE A 28 3.31 7.07 -2.47
N ASP A 29 3.12 7.58 -3.69
CA ASP A 29 3.30 8.99 -4.01
C ASP A 29 1.94 9.70 -4.14
N PRO A 30 1.55 10.52 -3.14
CA PRO A 30 0.30 11.26 -3.18
C PRO A 30 0.25 12.32 -4.27
N ASP A 31 1.39 12.97 -4.58
CA ASP A 31 1.42 14.12 -5.48
C ASP A 31 1.20 13.69 -6.93
N SER A 32 1.79 12.55 -7.32
CA SER A 32 1.57 11.95 -8.64
C SER A 32 0.40 10.95 -8.69
N GLY A 33 -0.15 10.56 -7.54
CA GLY A 33 -1.19 9.53 -7.46
C GLY A 33 -0.69 8.14 -7.86
N THR A 34 0.58 7.83 -7.61
CA THR A 34 1.26 6.60 -8.04
C THR A 34 1.58 5.70 -6.86
N ILE A 35 1.55 4.38 -7.06
CA ILE A 35 2.10 3.41 -6.12
C ILE A 35 3.14 2.53 -6.81
N ARG A 36 4.34 2.51 -6.24
CA ARG A 36 5.39 1.55 -6.60
C ARG A 36 5.18 0.27 -5.82
N HIS A 37 5.05 -0.86 -6.48
CA HIS A 37 4.82 -2.13 -5.78
C HIS A 37 5.44 -3.30 -6.54
N ARG A 38 5.61 -4.42 -5.86
CA ARG A 38 6.07 -5.67 -6.46
C ARG A 38 4.89 -6.60 -6.70
N PRO A 39 4.54 -6.92 -7.96
CA PRO A 39 3.51 -7.90 -8.25
C PRO A 39 3.88 -9.29 -7.69
N PRO A 40 2.90 -10.14 -7.32
CA PRO A 40 3.18 -11.51 -6.92
C PRO A 40 3.96 -12.27 -8.00
N GLY A 41 5.08 -12.88 -7.61
CA GLY A 41 5.96 -13.63 -8.52
C GLY A 41 6.90 -12.76 -9.37
N ALA A 42 6.84 -11.43 -9.28
CA ALA A 42 7.77 -10.55 -9.97
C ALA A 42 9.07 -10.36 -9.17
N GLU A 43 10.19 -10.17 -9.88
CA GLU A 43 11.50 -9.86 -9.28
C GLU A 43 11.77 -8.36 -9.16
N SER A 44 10.98 -7.53 -9.83
CA SER A 44 11.14 -6.07 -9.89
C SER A 44 9.85 -5.33 -9.57
N ASP A 45 10.00 -4.09 -9.13
CA ASP A 45 8.89 -3.21 -8.80
C ASP A 45 8.34 -2.54 -10.06
N VAL A 46 7.05 -2.23 -10.04
CA VAL A 46 6.36 -1.47 -11.09
C VAL A 46 5.65 -0.27 -10.48
N ASP A 47 5.62 0.83 -11.23
CA ASP A 47 4.85 2.01 -10.87
C ASP A 47 3.44 1.90 -11.45
N GLN A 48 2.44 2.00 -10.58
CA GLN A 48 1.02 1.98 -10.94
C GLN A 48 0.42 3.36 -10.66
N VAL A 49 0.12 4.09 -11.73
CA VAL A 49 -0.63 5.34 -11.64
C VAL A 49 -2.11 5.03 -11.37
N GLY A 50 -2.76 5.90 -10.63
CA GLY A 50 -4.21 5.84 -10.44
C GLY A 50 -4.69 4.74 -9.50
N TRP A 51 -3.79 4.25 -8.64
CA TRP A 51 -4.03 3.09 -7.78
C TRP A 51 -5.18 3.26 -6.78
N LEU A 52 -5.56 4.53 -6.50
CA LEU A 52 -6.65 4.92 -5.61
C LEU A 52 -7.53 6.03 -6.22
N GLU A 53 -7.85 5.90 -7.50
CA GLU A 53 -8.74 6.81 -8.24
C GLU A 53 -10.22 6.63 -7.88
N GLY A 54 -11.02 7.66 -8.18
CA GLY A 54 -12.49 7.64 -8.08
C GLY A 54 -13.06 8.60 -7.05
N SER A 55 -14.35 8.89 -7.08
CA SER A 55 -15.04 9.70 -6.07
C SER A 55 -15.85 8.81 -5.13
N GLY A 56 -15.71 9.00 -3.82
CA GLY A 56 -16.52 8.31 -2.82
C GLY A 56 -15.73 7.44 -1.83
N PRO A 57 -16.44 6.76 -0.91
CA PRO A 57 -15.84 5.91 0.10
C PRO A 57 -15.19 4.66 -0.52
N VAL A 58 -14.01 4.30 0.00
CA VAL A 58 -13.29 3.07 -0.36
C VAL A 58 -12.94 2.32 0.91
N ARG A 59 -12.81 0.99 0.80
CA ARG A 59 -12.32 0.13 1.90
C ARG A 59 -10.94 -0.37 1.55
N ILE A 60 -9.96 -0.07 2.39
CA ILE A 60 -8.57 -0.47 2.20
C ILE A 60 -8.18 -1.37 3.37
N GLY A 61 -7.69 -2.57 3.07
CA GLY A 61 -7.06 -3.44 4.05
C GLY A 61 -5.57 -3.15 4.11
N VAL A 62 -5.03 -2.95 5.31
CA VAL A 62 -3.58 -2.76 5.52
C VAL A 62 -3.08 -3.88 6.41
N THR A 63 -2.00 -4.51 6.00
CA THR A 63 -1.32 -5.57 6.74
C THR A 63 0.19 -5.43 6.56
N ALA A 64 0.96 -6.00 7.46
CA ALA A 64 2.42 -5.96 7.41
C ALA A 64 3.03 -7.29 7.87
N GLY A 65 4.25 -7.58 7.41
CA GLY A 65 5.00 -8.73 7.89
C GLY A 65 5.36 -8.60 9.36
N ALA A 66 5.58 -9.73 10.05
CA ALA A 66 5.85 -9.78 11.50
C ALA A 66 7.05 -8.92 11.97
N SER A 67 8.01 -8.63 11.08
CA SER A 67 9.19 -7.82 11.36
C SER A 67 9.01 -6.32 11.06
N THR A 68 7.82 -5.89 10.65
CA THR A 68 7.55 -4.49 10.28
C THR A 68 7.11 -3.71 11.52
N PRO A 69 7.85 -2.69 11.96
CA PRO A 69 7.48 -1.92 13.14
C PRO A 69 6.21 -1.09 12.90
N ASN A 70 5.40 -0.88 13.95
CA ASN A 70 4.08 -0.24 13.84
C ASN A 70 4.11 1.17 13.24
N ASN A 71 5.19 1.93 13.46
CA ASN A 71 5.32 3.27 12.88
C ASN A 71 5.27 3.26 11.35
N LYS A 72 5.79 2.21 10.70
CA LYS A 72 5.77 2.07 9.25
C LYS A 72 4.35 1.87 8.69
N ILE A 73 3.47 1.22 9.46
CA ILE A 73 2.05 1.10 9.10
C ILE A 73 1.39 2.49 9.17
N GLY A 74 1.67 3.27 10.21
CA GLY A 74 1.16 4.63 10.37
C GLY A 74 1.58 5.55 9.22
N ASP A 75 2.86 5.50 8.83
CA ASP A 75 3.39 6.28 7.70
C ASP A 75 2.68 5.90 6.38
N ALA A 76 2.46 4.61 6.14
CA ALA A 76 1.74 4.15 4.96
C ALA A 76 0.29 4.68 4.97
N VAL A 77 -0.44 4.51 6.07
CA VAL A 77 -1.81 5.00 6.22
C VAL A 77 -1.90 6.51 5.99
N ALA A 78 -0.96 7.29 6.52
CA ALA A 78 -0.92 8.74 6.30
C ALA A 78 -0.79 9.10 4.81
N ARG A 79 0.07 8.40 4.07
CA ARG A 79 0.25 8.62 2.62
C ARG A 79 -0.96 8.17 1.79
N ILE A 80 -1.66 7.12 2.22
CA ILE A 80 -2.95 6.70 1.63
C ILE A 80 -3.99 7.83 1.77
N PHE A 81 -4.12 8.43 2.96
CA PHE A 81 -5.02 9.56 3.16
C PHE A 81 -4.60 10.79 2.35
N ALA A 82 -3.31 11.10 2.31
CA ALA A 82 -2.77 12.19 1.50
C ALA A 82 -3.07 12.01 0.00
N THR A 83 -3.05 10.77 -0.52
CA THR A 83 -3.42 10.46 -1.92
C THR A 83 -4.86 10.87 -2.24
N ARG A 84 -5.72 10.97 -1.21
CA ARG A 84 -7.12 11.41 -1.31
C ARG A 84 -7.33 12.86 -0.86
N GLY A 85 -6.25 13.60 -0.55
CA GLY A 85 -6.32 14.94 0.02
C GLY A 85 -6.94 14.99 1.42
N ILE A 86 -6.92 13.88 2.16
CA ILE A 86 -7.49 13.77 3.50
C ILE A 86 -6.38 13.96 4.54
N ASP A 87 -6.64 14.80 5.54
CA ASP A 87 -5.76 15.01 6.67
C ASP A 87 -6.06 13.96 7.77
N PRO A 88 -5.16 12.99 8.04
CA PRO A 88 -5.40 11.94 9.01
C PRO A 88 -5.55 12.47 10.45
N GLN A 89 -5.06 13.68 10.76
CA GLN A 89 -5.25 14.30 12.09
C GLN A 89 -6.67 14.83 12.30
N ARG A 90 -7.48 14.89 11.24
CA ARG A 90 -8.89 15.34 11.28
C ARG A 90 -9.90 14.19 11.31
N ILE A 91 -9.43 12.95 11.41
CA ILE A 91 -10.29 11.77 11.47
C ILE A 91 -10.53 11.44 12.95
N GLU A 92 -11.79 11.56 13.36
CA GLU A 92 -12.28 11.26 14.73
C GLU A 92 -12.36 9.75 15.01
#